data_AF-A0A7D9EEZ4-F1
#
_entry.id   AF-A0A7D9EEZ4-F1
#
_cell.length_a   1.000
_cell.length_b   1.000
_cell.length_c   1.000
_cell.angle_alpha   90.00
_cell.angle_beta   90.00
_cell.angle_gamma   90.00
#
_symmetry.space_group_name_H-M   'P 1'
#
loop_
_entity.id
_entity.type
_entity.pdbx_description
1 polymer ?
#
loop_
_entity_poly.entity_id
_entity_poly.type
_entity_poly.pdbx_seq_one_letter_code
_entity_poly.pdbx_strand_id
1 'polypeptide(L)'
;MESPVLEDLNSYRQIVGSLIYVMTRTRPDLCHIVTKLSQHMSKPMVAALNAAKYILRYLKGTSVLSLKLRRMEHPLELIGFIDYDWGGCVSDRKSISGYCFQMSELGPLVSWKSKKQ
;
A
#
# COMPACT_ATOMS: atom_id res chain seq x y z
N MET A 1 -25.33 1.80 -3.01
CA MET A 1 -25.78 1.97 -1.61
C MET A 1 -24.61 2.50 -0.81
N GLU A 2 -24.74 3.67 -0.19
CA GLU A 2 -23.70 4.20 0.69
C GLU A 2 -23.57 3.31 1.92
N SER A 3 -22.33 2.89 2.23
CA SER A 3 -22.04 2.13 3.44
C SER A 3 -22.23 3.03 4.68
N PRO A 4 -22.75 2.50 5.80
CA PRO A 4 -22.89 3.29 7.03
C PRO A 4 -21.53 3.78 7.54
N VAL A 5 -21.55 4.92 8.24
CA VAL A 5 -20.38 5.50 8.90
C VAL A 5 -20.00 4.63 10.11
N LEU A 6 -18.71 4.49 10.36
CA LEU A 6 -18.20 3.72 11.48
C LEU A 6 -18.26 4.54 12.78
N GLU A 7 -18.77 3.95 13.86
CA GLU A 7 -18.84 4.60 15.18
C GLU A 7 -17.49 4.60 15.90
N ASP A 8 -16.76 3.47 15.89
CA ASP A 8 -15.45 3.35 16.52
C ASP A 8 -14.31 3.74 15.55
N LEU A 9 -13.95 5.02 15.58
CA LEU A 9 -12.86 5.57 14.79
C LEU A 9 -11.48 5.06 15.22
N ASN A 10 -11.30 4.70 16.50
CA ASN A 10 -9.99 4.37 17.05
C ASN A 10 -9.50 3.03 16.54
N SER A 11 -10.37 2.02 16.50
CA SER A 11 -10.03 0.71 15.94
C SER A 11 -9.59 0.82 14.47
N TYR A 12 -10.33 1.59 13.66
CA TYR A 12 -9.96 1.80 12.26
C TYR A 12 -8.60 2.48 12.10
N ARG A 13 -8.37 3.57 12.86
CA ARG A 13 -7.11 4.33 12.81
C ARG A 13 -5.92 3.49 13.23
N GLN A 14 -6.09 2.65 14.25
CA GLN A 14 -5.04 1.74 14.71
C GLN A 14 -4.67 0.72 13.63
N ILE A 15 -5.67 0.08 13.01
CA ILE A 15 -5.43 -0.87 11.91
C ILE A 15 -4.70 -0.19 10.76
N VAL A 16 -5.19 0.97 10.30
CA VAL A 16 -4.56 1.70 9.18
C VAL A 16 -3.14 2.13 9.54
N GLY A 17 -2.89 2.59 10.77
CA GLY A 17 -1.55 2.92 11.26
C GLY A 17 -0.58 1.73 11.19
N SER A 18 -1.02 0.55 11.64
CA SER A 18 -0.23 -0.68 11.51
C SER A 18 0.01 -1.06 10.04
N LEU A 19 -0.98 -0.90 9.17
CA LEU A 19 -0.83 -1.17 7.74
C LEU A 19 0.13 -0.18 7.06
N ILE A 20 0.17 1.09 7.49
CA ILE A 20 1.15 2.09 7.02
C ILE A 20 2.57 1.62 7.34
N TYR A 21 2.79 1.10 8.55
CA TYR A 21 4.09 0.54 8.92
C TYR A 21 4.46 -0.63 8.02
N VAL A 22 3.55 -1.59 7.83
CA VAL A 22 3.79 -2.78 7.00
C VAL A 22 4.09 -2.41 5.55
N MET A 23 3.32 -1.50 4.94
CA MET A 23 3.56 -1.08 3.55
C MET A 23 4.89 -0.34 3.38
N THR A 24 5.35 0.38 4.40
CA THR A 24 6.57 1.20 4.33
C THR A 24 7.83 0.36 4.51
N ARG A 25 7.73 -0.77 5.22
CA ARG A 25 8.89 -1.57 5.61
C ARG A 25 9.09 -2.80 4.74
N THR A 26 8.02 -3.53 4.42
CA THR A 26 8.15 -4.89 3.86
C THR A 26 7.18 -5.23 2.74
N ARG A 27 6.09 -4.46 2.56
CA ARG A 27 4.98 -4.81 1.66
C ARG A 27 4.63 -3.71 0.66
N PRO A 28 5.48 -3.48 -0.37
CA PRO A 28 5.24 -2.49 -1.41
C PRO A 28 3.91 -2.70 -2.15
N ASP A 29 3.47 -3.95 -2.28
CA ASP A 29 2.20 -4.34 -2.88
C ASP A 29 0.98 -3.70 -2.19
N LEU A 30 1.10 -3.33 -0.91
CA LEU A 30 0.02 -2.68 -0.16
C LEU A 30 -0.04 -1.16 -0.32
N CYS A 31 0.94 -0.53 -0.96
CA CYS A 31 1.07 0.93 -0.93
C CYS A 31 -0.13 1.67 -1.50
N HIS A 32 -0.71 1.18 -2.60
CA HIS A 32 -1.86 1.84 -3.21
C HIS A 32 -3.10 1.75 -2.30
N ILE A 33 -3.45 0.55 -1.84
CA ILE A 33 -4.67 0.32 -1.07
C ILE A 33 -4.62 0.98 0.32
N VAL A 34 -3.45 0.96 0.98
CA VAL A 34 -3.28 1.59 2.29
C VAL A 34 -3.32 3.12 2.17
N THR A 35 -2.72 3.69 1.12
CA THR A 35 -2.83 5.13 0.80
C THR A 35 -4.29 5.55 0.53
N LYS A 36 -5.10 4.65 -0.05
CA LYS A 36 -6.54 4.91 -0.23
C LYS A 36 -7.30 4.86 1.09
N LEU A 37 -7.03 3.87 1.93
CA LEU A 37 -7.65 3.74 3.25
C LEU A 37 -7.29 4.90 4.19
N SER A 38 -6.07 5.42 4.12
CA SER A 38 -5.64 6.55 4.96
C SER A 38 -6.39 7.84 4.65
N GLN A 39 -6.94 8.00 3.44
CA GLN A 39 -7.78 9.15 3.10
C GLN A 39 -9.10 9.17 3.88
N HIS A 40 -9.56 8.03 4.38
CA HIS A 40 -10.84 7.89 5.09
C HIS A 40 -10.68 7.91 6.62
N MET A 41 -9.54 8.36 7.17
CA MET A 41 -9.29 8.34 8.63
C MET A 41 -10.16 9.31 9.45
N SER A 42 -10.68 10.37 8.82
CA SER A 42 -11.57 11.34 9.47
C SER A 42 -13.02 10.88 9.53
N LYS A 43 -13.48 10.14 8.50
CA LYS A 43 -14.85 9.63 8.39
C LYS A 43 -14.86 8.25 7.71
N PRO A 44 -14.39 7.19 8.40
CA PRO A 44 -14.37 5.85 7.85
C PRO A 44 -15.78 5.30 7.70
N MET A 45 -15.99 4.56 6.61
CA MET A 45 -17.23 3.82 6.34
C MET A 45 -17.00 2.34 6.67
N VAL A 46 -18.06 1.59 6.96
CA VAL A 46 -17.99 0.13 7.17
C VAL A 46 -17.29 -0.58 6.00
N ALA A 47 -17.50 -0.14 4.76
CA ALA A 47 -16.77 -0.63 3.59
C ALA A 47 -15.24 -0.48 3.71
N ALA A 48 -14.75 0.66 4.21
CA ALA A 48 -13.32 0.90 4.42
C ALA A 48 -12.74 -0.02 5.51
N LEU A 49 -13.49 -0.24 6.60
CA LEU A 49 -13.09 -1.21 7.63
C LEU A 49 -13.05 -2.64 7.08
N ASN A 50 -14.03 -3.02 6.25
CA ASN A 50 -14.05 -4.34 5.62
C ASN A 50 -12.85 -4.55 4.69
N ALA A 51 -12.47 -3.53 3.93
CA ALA A 51 -11.26 -3.55 3.11
C ALA A 51 -9.99 -3.65 3.97
N ALA A 52 -9.89 -2.90 5.08
CA ALA A 52 -8.78 -3.01 6.02
C ALA A 52 -8.67 -4.42 6.61
N LYS A 53 -9.80 -5.02 7.03
CA LYS A 53 -9.85 -6.41 7.51
C LYS A 53 -9.47 -7.43 6.43
N TYR A 54 -9.81 -7.17 5.18
CA TYR A 54 -9.39 -8.00 4.05
C TYR A 54 -7.87 -8.00 3.90
N ILE A 55 -7.23 -6.83 3.99
CA ILE A 55 -5.76 -6.72 3.97
C ILE A 55 -5.13 -7.50 5.13
N LEU A 56 -5.70 -7.42 6.33
CA LEU A 56 -5.21 -8.20 7.48
C LEU A 56 -5.29 -9.71 7.23
N ARG A 57 -6.37 -10.21 6.62
CA ARG A 57 -6.49 -11.63 6.23
C ARG A 57 -5.47 -12.00 5.15
N TYR A 58 -5.25 -11.13 4.18
CA TYR A 58 -4.24 -11.32 3.14
C TYR A 58 -2.83 -11.38 3.74
N LEU A 59 -2.50 -10.50 4.68
CA LEU A 59 -1.23 -10.53 5.43
C LEU A 59 -1.08 -11.84 6.22
N LYS A 60 -2.14 -12.30 6.89
CA LYS A 60 -2.12 -13.58 7.60
C LYS A 60 -1.91 -14.77 6.64
N GLY A 61 -2.57 -14.76 5.48
CA GLY A 61 -2.41 -15.82 4.47
C GLY A 61 -1.04 -15.83 3.78
N THR A 62 -0.34 -14.69 3.79
CA THR A 62 0.99 -14.52 3.19
C THR A 62 2.11 -14.43 4.23
N SER A 63 1.84 -14.77 5.49
CA SER A 63 2.84 -14.69 6.57
C SER A 63 4.04 -15.61 6.39
N VAL A 64 3.90 -16.64 5.54
CA VAL A 64 4.96 -17.59 5.17
C VAL A 64 5.92 -17.03 4.12
N LEU A 65 5.57 -15.93 3.45
CA LEU A 65 6.44 -15.30 2.46
C LEU A 65 7.54 -14.50 3.16
N SER A 66 8.76 -14.61 2.65
CA SER A 66 9.93 -13.91 3.17
C SER A 66 10.77 -13.30 2.04
N LEU A 67 11.50 -12.24 2.37
CA LEU A 67 12.47 -11.66 1.45
C LEU A 67 13.71 -12.55 1.41
N LYS A 68 14.05 -13.05 0.23
CA LYS A 68 15.30 -13.77 -0.01
C LYS A 68 16.37 -12.76 -0.39
N LEU A 69 17.24 -12.44 0.56
CA LEU A 69 18.43 -11.64 0.30
C LEU A 69 19.52 -12.56 -0.23
N ARG A 70 19.91 -12.38 -1.50
CA ARG A 70 21.03 -13.08 -2.11
C ARG A 70 22.14 -12.08 -2.38
N ARG A 71 23.39 -12.52 -2.22
CA ARG A 71 24.56 -11.75 -2.68
C ARG A 71 24.49 -11.63 -4.20
N MET A 72 24.58 -10.42 -4.71
CA MET A 72 24.67 -10.19 -6.15
C MET A 72 26.02 -10.68 -6.68
N GLU A 73 25.98 -11.40 -7.80
CA GLU A 73 27.17 -11.82 -8.55
C GLU A 73 27.60 -10.74 -9.56
N HIS A 74 26.67 -9.85 -9.92
CA HIS A 74 26.86 -8.74 -10.85
C HIS A 74 26.94 -7.39 -10.12
N PRO A 75 27.43 -6.33 -10.78
CA PRO A 75 27.41 -4.97 -10.23
C PRO A 75 25.99 -4.54 -9.85
N LEU A 76 25.88 -3.70 -8.82
CA LEU A 76 24.60 -3.12 -8.43
C LEU A 76 24.13 -2.16 -9.53
N GLU A 77 22.89 -2.35 -9.97
CA GLU A 77 22.23 -1.48 -10.94
C GLU A 77 20.91 -0.98 -10.35
N LEU A 78 20.72 0.33 -10.32
CA LEU A 78 19.47 0.92 -9.85
C LEU A 78 18.46 0.94 -11.00
N ILE A 79 17.45 0.09 -10.91
CA ILE A 79 16.35 0.02 -11.88
C ILE A 79 15.12 0.63 -11.23
N GLY A 80 14.49 1.59 -11.92
CA GLY A 80 13.32 2.31 -11.45
C GLY A 80 12.14 2.18 -12.41
N PHE A 81 10.96 1.97 -11.85
CA PHE A 81 9.69 2.01 -12.55
C PHE A 81 8.84 3.15 -12.01
N ILE A 82 8.13 3.85 -12.89
CA ILE A 82 7.27 4.97 -12.56
C ILE A 82 5.94 4.75 -13.29
N ASP A 83 4.85 4.97 -12.59
CA ASP A 83 3.50 4.89 -13.14
C ASP A 83 2.65 6.08 -12.67
N TYR A 84 1.71 6.51 -13.50
CA TYR A 84 0.73 7.52 -13.14
C TYR A 84 -0.61 7.25 -13.82
N ASP A 85 -1.70 7.39 -13.07
CA ASP A 85 -3.04 7.47 -13.65
C ASP A 85 -3.41 8.94 -13.90
N TRP A 86 -4.04 9.23 -15.04
CA TRP A 86 -4.57 10.56 -15.30
C TRP A 86 -6.04 10.62 -14.88
N GLY A 87 -6.31 11.30 -13.76
CA GLY A 87 -7.68 11.48 -13.25
C GLY A 87 -8.40 10.15 -12.95
N GLY A 88 -7.66 9.09 -12.61
CA GLY A 88 -8.18 7.73 -12.44
C GLY A 88 -9.16 7.58 -11.28
N CYS A 89 -9.13 8.51 -10.32
CA CYS A 89 -10.10 8.54 -9.22
C CYS A 89 -11.41 9.19 -9.67
N VAL A 90 -12.44 8.38 -9.94
CA VAL A 90 -13.76 8.84 -10.42
C VAL A 90 -14.40 9.88 -9.48
N SER A 91 -14.14 9.78 -8.17
CA SER A 91 -14.79 10.65 -7.17
C SER A 91 -14.23 12.07 -7.13
N ASP A 92 -12.94 12.27 -7.37
CA ASP A 92 -12.28 13.58 -7.22
C ASP A 92 -11.36 13.97 -8.37
N ARG A 93 -11.29 13.13 -9.43
CA ARG A 93 -10.49 13.33 -10.64
C ARG A 93 -9.01 13.62 -10.38
N LYS A 94 -8.52 13.23 -9.21
CA LYS A 94 -7.10 13.37 -8.85
C LYS A 94 -6.31 12.20 -9.42
N SER A 95 -5.10 12.53 -9.87
CA SER A 95 -4.11 11.55 -10.30
C SER A 95 -3.44 10.86 -9.12
N ILE A 96 -3.12 9.60 -9.32
CA ILE A 96 -2.31 8.78 -8.45
C ILE A 96 -1.02 8.47 -9.21
N SER A 97 0.11 8.86 -8.62
CA SER A 97 1.44 8.54 -9.11
C SER A 97 2.09 7.52 -8.19
N GLY A 98 2.95 6.68 -8.75
CA GLY A 98 3.72 5.71 -8.00
C GLY A 98 5.09 5.48 -8.61
N TYR A 99 5.99 4.98 -7.77
CA TYR A 99 7.30 4.50 -8.21
C TYR A 99 7.72 3.27 -7.42
N CYS A 100 8.63 2.48 -8.00
CA CYS A 100 9.37 1.46 -7.30
C CYS A 100 10.79 1.34 -7.86
N PHE A 101 11.76 1.10 -6.97
CA PHE A 101 13.18 0.99 -7.29
C PHE A 101 13.73 -0.33 -6.77
N GLN A 102 14.55 -1.01 -7.56
CA GLN A 102 15.29 -2.23 -7.22
C GLN A 102 16.77 -2.10 -7.56
N MET A 103 17.62 -2.90 -6.90
CA MET A 103 19.09 -2.84 -7.04
C MET A 103 19.68 -3.90 -8.01
N SER A 104 18.80 -4.61 -8.72
CA SER A 104 19.13 -5.50 -9.84
C SER A 104 17.84 -5.93 -10.54
N GLU A 105 17.93 -6.50 -11.74
CA GLU A 105 16.77 -6.97 -12.50
C GLU A 105 15.88 -7.98 -11.75
N LEU A 106 16.50 -8.92 -11.01
CA LEU A 106 15.80 -9.94 -10.21
C LEU A 106 15.86 -9.67 -8.69
N GLY A 107 16.09 -8.40 -8.32
CA GLY A 107 16.35 -8.00 -6.93
C GLY A 107 15.07 -7.60 -6.17
N PRO A 108 15.11 -7.56 -4.83
CA PRO A 108 14.01 -6.99 -4.06
C PRO A 108 13.90 -5.48 -4.28
N LEU A 109 12.68 -4.96 -4.11
CA LEU A 109 12.45 -3.51 -4.06
C LEU A 109 13.13 -2.89 -2.83
N VAL A 110 13.77 -1.75 -3.02
CA VAL A 110 14.49 -0.99 -1.98
C VAL A 110 13.82 0.34 -1.64
N SER A 111 13.05 0.90 -2.58
CA SER A 111 12.30 2.13 -2.38
C SER A 111 11.05 2.12 -3.23
N TRP A 112 9.92 2.56 -2.69
CA TRP A 112 8.65 2.57 -3.40
C TRP A 112 7.69 3.58 -2.78
N LYS A 113 6.71 4.02 -3.55
CA LYS A 113 5.68 4.95 -3.08
C LYS A 113 4.45 4.89 -3.97
N SER A 114 3.29 5.15 -3.37
CA SER A 114 2.08 5.57 -4.07
C SER A 114 1.60 6.89 -3.46
N LYS A 115 1.28 7.88 -4.29
CA LYS A 115 0.90 9.22 -3.87
C LYS A 115 -0.26 9.72 -4.71
N LYS A 116 -1.27 10.25 -4.02
CA LYS A 116 -2.34 11.04 -4.64
C LYS A 116 -1.93 12.51 -4.73
N GLN A 117 -2.21 13.16 -5.86
CA GLN A 117 -1.93 14.57 -6.11
C GLN A 117 -3.01 15.49 -5.54
#